data_AF-A0A557SCN9-F1
#
_entry.id   AF-A0A557SCN9-F1
#
_cell.length_a   1.000
_cell.length_b   1.000
_cell.length_c   1.000
_cell.angle_alpha   90.00
_cell.angle_beta   90.00
_cell.angle_gamma   90.00
#
_symmetry.space_group_name_H-M   'P 1'
#
loop_
_entity.id
_entity.type
_entity.pdbx_description
1 polymer ?
#
loop_
_entity_poly.entity_id
_entity_poly.type
_entity_poly.pdbx_seq_one_letter_code
_entity_poly.pdbx_strand_id
1 'polypeptide(L)'
;MGKMNIGHAEKIWLLLIGLTVAGAWFAETGHPGWPLTLIVAGLIAFKGRMVVDHYMEMSRANARIRHVLYTFITIVPLLVIFSHGWGDLFRRLTTLN
;
A
#
# COMPACT_ATOMS: atom_id res chain seq x y z
N MET A 1 -31.44 3.16 -18.98
CA MET A 1 -30.16 2.88 -18.28
C MET A 1 -29.05 3.66 -18.98
N GLY A 2 -28.70 4.83 -18.46
CA GLY A 2 -27.65 5.67 -19.04
C GLY A 2 -26.30 4.96 -18.94
N LYS A 3 -25.57 4.89 -20.04
CA LYS A 3 -24.17 4.41 -20.04
C LYS A 3 -23.39 5.38 -19.16
N MET A 4 -23.04 4.98 -17.94
CA MET A 4 -22.11 5.72 -17.09
C MET A 4 -20.79 5.80 -17.84
N ASN A 5 -20.50 6.96 -18.44
CA ASN A 5 -19.17 7.28 -18.91
C ASN A 5 -18.30 7.53 -17.67
N ILE A 6 -17.79 6.43 -17.11
CA ILE A 6 -16.94 6.48 -15.91
C ILE A 6 -15.63 7.18 -16.30
N GLY A 7 -15.37 8.33 -15.66
CA GLY A 7 -14.12 9.07 -15.83
C GLY A 7 -12.91 8.23 -15.42
N HIS A 8 -11.73 8.51 -15.98
CA HIS A 8 -10.50 7.79 -15.63
C HIS A 8 -10.21 7.83 -14.11
N ALA A 9 -10.48 8.96 -13.45
CA ALA A 9 -10.35 9.10 -12.01
C ALA A 9 -11.35 8.23 -11.22
N GLU A 10 -12.60 8.09 -11.68
CA GLU A 10 -13.61 7.27 -11.00
C GLU A 10 -13.27 5.77 -11.10
N LYS A 11 -12.71 5.30 -12.22
CA LYS A 11 -12.24 3.91 -12.35
C LYS A 11 -11.14 3.60 -11.34
N ILE A 12 -10.20 4.53 -11.15
CA ILE A 12 -9.10 4.38 -10.19
C ILE A 12 -9.63 4.43 -8.77
N TRP A 13 -10.63 5.27 -8.52
CA TRP A 13 -11.30 5.32 -7.23
C TRP A 13 -11.95 3.99 -6.87
N LEU A 14 -12.73 3.42 -7.81
CA LEU A 14 -13.36 2.10 -7.64
C LEU A 14 -12.31 1.00 -7.46
N LEU A 15 -11.19 1.06 -8.20
CA LEU A 15 -10.06 0.16 -8.02
C LEU A 15 -9.47 0.29 -6.61
N LEU A 16 -9.26 1.50 -6.10
CA LEU A 16 -8.75 1.75 -4.74
C LEU A 16 -9.71 1.21 -3.67
N ILE A 17 -11.01 1.33 -3.86
CA ILE A 17 -12.02 0.73 -2.97
C ILE A 17 -11.90 -0.78 -3.00
N GLY A 18 -11.90 -1.38 -4.19
CA GLY A 18 -11.74 -2.83 -4.36
C GLY A 18 -10.46 -3.33 -3.68
N LEU A 19 -9.36 -2.60 -3.85
CA LEU A 19 -8.09 -2.91 -3.22
C LEU A 19 -8.13 -2.77 -1.69
N THR A 20 -8.94 -1.86 -1.16
CA THR A 20 -9.15 -1.68 0.29
C THR A 20 -9.93 -2.84 0.88
N VAL A 21 -11.03 -3.23 0.22
CA VAL A 21 -11.85 -4.38 0.62
C VAL A 21 -11.03 -5.66 0.55
N ALA A 22 -10.28 -5.87 -0.53
CA ALA A 22 -9.37 -6.99 -0.66
C ALA A 22 -8.31 -6.99 0.44
N GLY A 23 -7.71 -5.84 0.75
CA GLY A 23 -6.73 -5.71 1.83
C GLY A 23 -7.30 -6.06 3.20
N ALA A 24 -8.52 -5.61 3.51
CA ALA A 24 -9.21 -5.93 4.76
C ALA A 24 -9.51 -7.44 4.85
N TRP A 25 -10.01 -8.02 3.76
CA TRP A 25 -10.25 -9.46 3.67
C TRP A 25 -8.96 -10.27 3.90
N PHE A 26 -7.85 -9.87 3.26
CA PHE A 26 -6.54 -10.50 3.45
C PHE A 26 -6.04 -10.37 4.89
N ALA A 27 -6.30 -9.26 5.57
CA ALA A 27 -5.91 -9.06 6.96
C ALA A 27 -6.70 -9.97 7.93
N GLU A 28 -7.99 -10.23 7.65
CA GLU A 28 -8.83 -11.08 8.50
C GLU A 28 -8.62 -12.58 8.23
N THR A 29 -8.41 -12.97 6.97
CA THR A 29 -8.30 -14.39 6.57
C THR A 29 -6.86 -14.89 6.45
N GLY A 30 -5.90 -13.97 6.40
CA GLY A 30 -4.48 -14.30 6.24
C GLY A 30 -3.88 -14.83 7.53
N HIS A 31 -3.19 -15.98 7.45
CA HIS A 31 -2.34 -16.42 8.55
C HIS A 31 -1.20 -15.40 8.78
N PRO A 32 -0.90 -15.02 10.03
CA PRO A 32 0.21 -14.12 10.33
C PRO A 32 1.53 -14.71 9.82
N GLY A 33 2.22 -13.97 8.94
CA GLY A 33 3.50 -14.40 8.40
C GLY A 33 3.98 -13.54 7.24
N TRP A 34 5.17 -13.87 6.73
CA TRP A 34 5.84 -13.16 5.65
C TRP A 34 4.98 -12.91 4.40
N PRO A 35 4.20 -13.88 3.88
CA PRO A 35 3.39 -13.65 2.69
C PRO A 35 2.35 -12.54 2.87
N LEU A 36 1.67 -12.51 4.03
CA LEU A 36 0.68 -11.47 4.34
C LEU A 36 1.33 -10.10 4.45
N THR A 37 2.47 -10.01 5.13
CA THR A 37 3.24 -8.77 5.28
C THR A 37 3.69 -8.20 3.93
N LEU A 38 4.16 -9.05 3.01
CA LEU A 38 4.55 -8.63 1.65
C LEU A 38 3.35 -8.14 0.85
N ILE A 39 2.19 -8.79 0.96
CA ILE A 39 0.94 -8.37 0.32
C ILE A 39 0.52 -7.00 0.86
N VAL A 40 0.52 -6.80 2.18
CA VAL A 40 0.15 -5.53 2.81
C VAL A 40 1.12 -4.41 2.41
N ALA A 41 2.43 -4.67 2.44
CA ALA A 41 3.42 -3.70 1.99
C ALA A 41 3.24 -3.34 0.49
N GLY A 42 2.95 -4.33 -0.35
CA GLY A 42 2.63 -4.13 -1.76
C GLY A 42 1.37 -3.29 -1.96
N LEU A 43 0.30 -3.57 -1.21
CA LEU A 43 -0.95 -2.80 -1.22
C LEU A 43 -0.72 -1.33 -0.84
N ILE A 44 0.07 -1.08 0.21
CA ILE A 44 0.42 0.28 0.64
C ILE A 44 1.16 1.02 -0.48
N ALA A 45 2.20 0.40 -1.05
CA ALA A 45 2.99 0.98 -2.14
C ALA A 45 2.13 1.29 -3.38
N PHE A 46 1.28 0.33 -3.76
CA PHE A 46 0.46 0.43 -4.97
C PHE A 46 -0.65 1.49 -4.84
N LYS A 47 -1.37 1.50 -3.71
CA LYS A 47 -2.38 2.54 -3.43
C LYS A 47 -1.75 3.92 -3.36
N GLY A 48 -0.60 4.04 -2.68
CA GLY A 48 0.13 5.30 -2.56
C GLY A 48 0.51 5.88 -3.93
N ARG A 49 1.09 5.06 -4.82
CA ARG A 49 1.42 5.51 -6.19
C ARG A 49 0.19 5.92 -6.98
N MET A 50 -0.90 5.13 -6.94
CA MET A 50 -2.12 5.50 -7.66
C MET A 50 -2.72 6.82 -7.19
N VAL A 51 -2.74 7.07 -5.88
CA VAL A 51 -3.23 8.34 -5.33
C VAL A 51 -2.34 9.50 -5.80
N VAL A 52 -1.03 9.34 -5.74
CA VAL A 52 -0.08 10.38 -6.15
C VAL A 52 -0.15 10.69 -7.63
N ASP A 53 -0.20 9.66 -8.47
CA ASP A 53 -0.14 9.84 -9.92
C ASP A 53 -1.46 10.39 -10.48
N HIS A 54 -2.61 9.96 -9.93
CA HIS A 54 -3.91 10.26 -10.51
C HIS A 54 -4.76 11.29 -9.78
N TYR A 55 -4.51 11.54 -8.48
CA TYR A 55 -5.29 12.52 -7.71
C TYR A 55 -4.49 13.75 -7.30
N MET A 56 -3.18 13.61 -7.07
CA MET A 56 -2.36 14.75 -6.64
C MET A 56 -1.78 15.57 -7.79
N GLU A 57 -2.11 15.25 -9.05
CA GLU A 57 -1.59 15.90 -10.27
C GLU A 57 -0.06 16.17 -10.21
N MET A 58 0.70 15.27 -9.57
CA MET A 58 2.14 15.43 -9.33
C MET A 58 2.99 15.55 -10.61
N SER A 59 2.39 15.24 -11.77
CA SER A 59 2.97 15.48 -13.10
C SER A 59 3.30 16.97 -13.34
N ARG A 60 2.53 17.90 -12.77
CA ARG A 60 2.76 19.35 -12.88
C ARG A 60 3.49 19.97 -11.68
N ALA A 61 3.76 19.18 -10.65
CA ALA A 61 4.40 19.67 -9.43
C ALA A 61 5.94 19.74 -9.56
N ASN A 62 6.56 20.59 -8.75
CA ASN A 62 8.01 20.75 -8.69
C ASN A 62 8.71 19.40 -8.41
N ALA A 63 9.75 19.09 -9.21
CA ALA A 63 10.49 17.83 -9.17
C ALA A 63 11.02 17.45 -7.77
N ARG A 64 11.32 18.44 -6.89
CA ARG A 64 11.70 18.18 -5.49
C ARG A 64 10.56 17.55 -4.68
N ILE A 65 9.37 18.15 -4.74
CA ILE A 65 8.19 17.67 -3.98
C ILE A 65 7.81 16.28 -4.48
N ARG A 66 7.86 16.08 -5.80
CA ARG A 66 7.61 14.78 -6.41
C ARG A 66 8.54 13.69 -5.87
N HIS A 67 9.85 13.97 -5.78
CA HIS A 67 10.81 13.03 -5.20
C HIS A 67 10.50 12.73 -3.73
N VAL A 68 10.28 13.76 -2.90
CA VAL A 68 9.97 13.58 -1.48
C VAL A 68 8.73 12.69 -1.29
N LEU A 69 7.70 12.90 -2.10
CA LEU A 69 6.44 12.16 -2.00
C LEU A 69 6.60 10.68 -2.40
N TYR A 70 7.31 10.41 -3.50
CA TYR A 70 7.62 9.02 -3.90
C TYR A 70 8.55 8.33 -2.90
N THR A 71 9.53 9.05 -2.36
CA THR A 71 10.40 8.54 -1.30
C THR A 71 9.58 8.18 -0.07
N PHE A 72 8.69 9.07 0.38
CA PHE A 72 7.80 8.80 1.52
C PHE A 72 6.95 7.54 1.30
N ILE A 73 6.28 7.44 0.15
CA ILE A 73 5.44 6.29 -0.19
C ILE A 73 6.23 4.99 -0.34
N THR A 74 7.51 5.08 -0.67
CA THR A 74 8.40 3.90 -0.77
C THR A 74 8.96 3.51 0.60
N ILE A 75 9.26 4.48 1.47
CA ILE A 75 9.80 4.23 2.81
C ILE A 75 8.77 3.53 3.70
N VAL A 76 7.50 3.93 3.67
CA VAL A 76 6.45 3.31 4.50
C VAL A 76 6.35 1.78 4.36
N PRO A 77 6.18 1.20 3.15
CA PRO A 77 6.11 -0.25 2.99
C PRO A 77 7.45 -0.95 3.32
N LEU A 78 8.59 -0.30 3.11
CA LEU A 78 9.89 -0.83 3.57
C LEU A 78 9.95 -0.92 5.10
N LEU A 79 9.45 0.10 5.80
CA LEU A 79 9.35 0.07 7.27
C LEU A 79 8.42 -1.04 7.76
N VAL A 80 7.31 -1.29 7.06
CA VAL A 80 6.39 -2.40 7.41
C VAL A 80 7.11 -3.75 7.31
N ILE A 81 7.85 -3.98 6.22
CA ILE A 81 8.62 -5.21 6.03
C ILE A 81 9.71 -5.34 7.12
N PHE A 82 10.42 -4.25 7.39
CA PHE A 82 11.49 -4.22 8.37
C PHE A 82 10.98 -4.46 9.80
N SER A 83 9.86 -3.84 10.16
CA SER A 83 9.19 -4.02 11.43
C SER A 83 8.76 -5.48 11.65
N HIS A 84 8.29 -6.15 10.59
CA HIS A 84 7.92 -7.55 10.69
C HIS A 84 9.13 -8.46 10.93
N GLY A 85 10.24 -8.22 10.22
CA GLY A 85 11.48 -8.97 10.41
C GLY A 85 12.07 -8.82 11.82
N TRP A 86 11.94 -7.64 12.42
CA TRP A 86 12.38 -7.40 13.80
C TRP A 86 11.45 -8.06 14.83
N GLY A 87 10.14 -8.10 14.56
CA GLY A 87 9.17 -8.84 15.36
C GLY A 87 9.46 -10.34 15.39
N ASP A 88 9.80 -10.92 14.24
CA ASP A 88 10.22 -12.33 14.15
C ASP A 88 11.53 -12.58 14.90
N LEU A 89 12.48 -11.65 14.85
CA LEU A 89 13.74 -11.74 15.61
C LEU A 89 13.46 -11.80 17.12
N PHE A 90 12.61 -10.91 17.63
CA PHE A 90 12.23 -10.93 19.04
C PHE A 90 11.45 -12.19 19.42
N ARG A 91 10.54 -12.66 18.56
CA ARG A 91 9.78 -13.89 18.77
C ARG A 91 10.69 -15.09 18.92
N ARG A 92 11.71 -15.22 18.05
CA ARG A 92 12.72 -16.29 18.12
C ARG A 92 13.55 -16.24 19.40
N LEU A 93 13.92 -15.05 19.85
CA LEU A 93 14.68 -14.86 21.08
C LEU A 93 13.86 -15.20 22.33
N THR A 94 12.54 -15.01 22.31
CA THR A 94 11.65 -15.29 23.45
C THR A 94 11.10 -16.71 23.51
N THR A 95 11.02 -17.46 22.40
CA THR A 95 10.66 -18.89 22.42
C THR A 95 11.84 -19.84 22.76
N LEU A 96 13.04 -19.31 23.01
CA LEU A 96 14.22 -20.09 23.42
C LEU A 96 14.33 -20.29 24.94
N ASN A 97 13.28 -20.00 25.71
CA ASN A 97 13.19 -20.26 27.15
C ASN A 97 11.88 -20.97 27.49
#